data_AF-A0A6A5AME0-F1
#
_entry.id   AF-A0A6A5AME0-F1
#
_cell.length_a   1.000
_cell.length_b   1.000
_cell.length_c   1.000
_cell.angle_alpha   90.00
_cell.angle_beta   90.00
_cell.angle_gamma   90.00
#
_symmetry.space_group_name_H-M   'P 1'
#
loop_
_entity.id
_entity.type
_entity.pdbx_description
1 polymer ?
#
loop_
_entity_poly.entity_id
_entity_poly.type
_entity_poly.pdbx_seq_one_letter_code
_entity_poly.pdbx_strand_id
1 'polypeptide(L)'
;MSRPLIELLRKPGVLAPGVCVAADTAFPVKDGNRSIVTPLKSGDIDKTSPVLRAAVERVSNAITSLRQAAEWGMGSAPIVYRTLGLPLPYSPTVRARRLSTIYRLYNYRVRSTGISQIRSVFQPTY
;
A
#
# COMPACT_ATOMS: atom_id res chain seq x y z
N MET A 1 5.83 -7.50 16.18
CA MET A 1 4.85 -7.87 15.13
C MET A 1 5.39 -7.84 13.69
N SER A 2 6.43 -7.07 13.35
CA SER A 2 6.92 -6.96 11.95
C SER A 2 7.83 -8.09 11.45
N ARG A 3 8.56 -8.77 12.34
CA ARG A 3 9.54 -9.82 11.97
C ARG A 3 8.93 -10.96 11.13
N PRO A 4 7.78 -11.56 11.50
CA PRO A 4 7.18 -12.63 10.69
C PRO A 4 6.82 -12.18 9.27
N LEU A 5 6.36 -10.93 9.11
CA LEU A 5 6.06 -10.36 7.80
C LEU A 5 7.34 -10.16 6.98
N ILE A 6 8.39 -9.61 7.60
CA ILE A 6 9.69 -9.41 6.94
C ILE A 6 10.28 -10.75 6.48
N GLU A 7 10.22 -11.77 7.34
CA GLU A 7 10.68 -13.12 7.01
C GLU A 7 9.86 -13.75 5.88
N LEU A 8 8.54 -13.56 5.89
CA LEU A 8 7.67 -14.02 4.81
C LEU A 8 8.03 -13.37 3.48
N LEU A 9 8.22 -12.05 3.45
CA LEU A 9 8.53 -11.31 2.22
C LEU A 9 9.91 -11.67 1.64
N ARG A 10 10.83 -12.18 2.46
CA ARG A 10 12.14 -12.68 2.02
C ARG A 10 12.08 -14.06 1.35
N LYS A 11 10.99 -14.82 1.53
CA LYS A 11 10.89 -16.15 0.94
C LYS A 11 10.79 -16.07 -0.59
N PRO A 12 11.52 -16.91 -1.34
CA PRO A 12 11.40 -16.98 -2.79
C PRO A 12 9.95 -17.22 -3.22
N GLY A 13 9.49 -16.51 -4.25
CA GLY A 13 8.14 -16.67 -4.80
C GLY A 13 7.04 -15.90 -4.07
N VAL A 14 7.32 -15.26 -2.93
CA VAL A 14 6.33 -14.38 -2.26
C VAL A 14 6.25 -13.02 -2.95
N LEU A 15 7.39 -12.43 -3.31
CA LEU A 15 7.49 -11.23 -4.12
C LEU A 15 8.03 -11.58 -5.50
N ALA A 16 7.46 -10.99 -6.54
CA ALA A 16 8.04 -11.06 -7.88
C ALA A 16 9.38 -10.30 -7.91
N PRO A 17 10.33 -10.70 -8.78
CA PRO A 17 11.61 -10.00 -8.92
C PRO A 17 11.43 -8.50 -9.15
N GLY A 18 12.13 -7.68 -8.38
CA GLY A 18 12.07 -6.22 -8.46
C GLY A 18 10.85 -5.57 -7.80
N VAL A 19 9.95 -6.35 -7.19
CA VAL A 19 8.78 -5.82 -6.46
C VAL A 19 9.11 -5.63 -4.98
N CYS A 20 8.66 -4.51 -4.42
CA CYS A 20 8.72 -4.20 -3.00
C CYS A 20 7.34 -3.78 -2.48
N VAL A 21 7.16 -3.84 -1.17
CA VAL A 21 5.95 -3.41 -0.46
C VAL A 21 6.15 -2.01 0.10
N ALA A 22 5.27 -1.08 -0.25
CA ALA A 22 5.27 0.25 0.36
C ALA A 22 4.67 0.19 1.78
N ALA A 23 5.30 0.86 2.73
CA ALA A 23 4.83 0.97 4.11
C ALA A 23 4.95 2.42 4.62
N ASP A 24 4.30 2.70 5.75
CA ASP A 24 4.45 3.97 6.48
C ASP A 24 5.90 4.12 7.00
N THR A 25 6.40 5.35 7.08
CA THR A 25 7.66 5.72 7.73
C THR A 25 7.77 5.19 9.17
N ALA A 26 6.66 5.03 9.90
CA ALA A 26 6.66 4.42 11.23
C ALA A 26 6.89 2.90 11.23
N PHE A 27 6.79 2.24 10.07
CA PHE A 27 7.00 0.81 9.97
C PHE A 27 8.47 0.46 10.24
N PRO A 28 8.77 -0.51 11.12
CA PRO A 28 10.14 -0.84 11.49
C PRO A 28 10.85 -1.61 10.37
N VAL A 29 11.45 -0.88 9.42
CA VAL A 29 12.36 -1.41 8.41
C VAL A 29 13.78 -1.39 9.00
N LYS A 30 14.29 -2.56 9.39
CA LYS A 30 15.67 -2.74 9.84
C LYS A 30 16.45 -3.58 8.83
N ASP A 31 17.78 -3.51 8.91
CA ASP A 31 18.71 -4.45 8.27
C ASP A 31 18.74 -4.45 6.73
N GLY A 32 18.60 -3.27 6.10
CA GLY A 32 18.78 -3.14 4.64
C GLY A 32 17.78 -3.93 3.82
N ASN A 33 16.62 -4.31 4.39
CA ASN A 33 15.60 -5.05 3.68
C ASN A 33 15.00 -4.22 2.55
N ARG A 34 15.35 -4.54 1.30
CA ARG A 34 14.81 -3.90 0.09
C ARG A 34 13.40 -4.37 -0.28
N SER A 35 12.85 -5.35 0.43
CA SER A 35 11.50 -5.87 0.19
C SER A 35 10.42 -4.92 0.69
N ILE A 36 10.75 -3.99 1.60
CA ILE A 36 9.85 -2.97 2.11
C ILE A 36 10.47 -1.61 1.88
N VAL A 37 9.70 -0.69 1.32
CA VAL A 37 10.12 0.71 1.09
C VAL A 37 9.21 1.66 1.86
N THR A 38 9.80 2.69 2.45
CA THR A 38 9.08 3.71 3.21
C THR A 38 9.45 5.09 2.69
N PRO A 39 8.55 6.08 2.74
CA PRO A 39 8.89 7.46 2.42
C PRO A 39 10.04 7.94 3.32
N LEU A 40 10.94 8.72 2.73
CA LEU A 40 12.01 9.39 3.47
C LEU A 40 11.46 10.64 4.16
N LYS A 41 11.98 10.93 5.35
CA LYS A 41 11.73 12.20 6.04
C LYS A 41 12.46 13.32 5.31
N SER A 42 11.94 14.55 5.36
CA SER A 42 12.55 15.71 4.67
C SER A 42 14.03 15.87 5.03
N GLY A 43 14.36 15.79 6.33
CA GLY A 43 15.75 15.89 6.79
C GLY A 43 16.68 14.76 6.32
N ASP A 44 16.17 13.62 5.84
CA ASP A 44 16.98 12.56 5.24
C ASP A 44 17.16 12.77 3.73
N ILE A 45 16.21 13.42 3.06
CA ILE A 45 16.36 13.87 1.66
C ILE A 45 17.45 14.95 1.58
N ASP A 46 17.50 15.87 2.54
CA ASP A 46 18.49 16.96 2.58
C ASP A 46 19.93 16.45 2.73
N LYS A 47 20.12 15.35 3.48
CA LYS A 47 21.41 14.66 3.67
C LYS A 47 21.90 13.93 2.41
N THR A 48 21.07 13.80 1.38
CA THR A 48 21.45 13.15 0.12
C THR A 48 22.30 14.09 -0.74
N SER A 49 23.18 13.52 -1.56
CA SER A 49 23.96 14.26 -2.57
C SER A 49 23.05 15.19 -3.40
N PRO A 50 23.44 16.46 -3.64
CA PRO A 50 22.66 17.42 -4.41
C PRO A 50 22.23 16.91 -5.80
N VAL A 51 23.08 16.11 -6.45
CA VAL A 51 22.82 15.53 -7.78
C VAL A 51 21.67 14.52 -7.75
N LEU A 52 21.52 13.78 -6.65
CA LEU A 52 20.51 12.71 -6.50
C LEU A 52 19.24 13.19 -5.82
N ARG A 53 19.25 14.37 -5.19
CA ARG A 53 18.16 14.87 -4.36
C ARG A 53 16.80 14.84 -5.07
N ALA A 54 16.73 15.36 -6.30
CA ALA A 54 15.50 15.38 -7.09
C ALA A 54 15.00 13.98 -7.48
N ALA A 55 15.89 13.00 -7.65
CA ALA A 55 15.50 11.63 -7.93
C ALA A 55 14.96 10.94 -6.67
N VAL A 56 15.66 11.13 -5.54
CA VAL A 56 15.27 10.58 -4.24
C VAL A 56 13.93 11.14 -3.77
N GLU A 57 13.72 12.45 -3.93
CA GLU A 57 12.46 13.10 -3.62
C GLU A 57 11.30 12.54 -4.45
N ARG A 58 11.48 12.39 -5.78
CA ARG A 58 10.46 11.77 -6.66
C ARG A 58 10.09 10.36 -6.21
N VAL A 59 11.07 9.54 -5.84
CA VAL A 59 10.81 8.17 -5.33
C VAL A 59 10.06 8.23 -4.00
N SER A 60 10.46 9.10 -3.07
CA SER A 60 9.78 9.27 -1.78
C SER A 60 8.32 9.70 -1.95
N ASN A 61 8.07 10.65 -2.86
CA ASN A 61 6.72 11.14 -3.19
C ASN A 61 5.88 10.03 -3.85
N ALA A 62 6.46 9.22 -4.74
CA ALA A 62 5.78 8.08 -5.34
C ALA A 62 5.39 7.03 -4.29
N ILE A 63 6.27 6.73 -3.32
CA ILE A 63 5.96 5.80 -2.22
C ILE A 63 4.82 6.38 -1.35
N THR A 64 4.85 7.68 -1.07
CA THR A 64 3.80 8.38 -0.30
C THR A 64 2.45 8.31 -1.02
N SER A 65 2.44 8.60 -2.32
CA SER A 65 1.25 8.54 -3.18
C SER A 65 0.66 7.12 -3.22
N LEU A 66 1.49 6.10 -3.42
CA LEU A 66 1.07 4.69 -3.42
C LEU A 66 0.44 4.28 -2.08
N ARG A 67 1.04 4.70 -0.96
CA ARG A 67 0.49 4.44 0.38
C ARG A 67 -0.87 5.10 0.57
N GLN A 68 -0.98 6.40 0.24
CA GLN A 68 -2.24 7.15 0.35
C GLN A 68 -3.35 6.53 -0.50
N ALA A 69 -3.03 6.11 -1.73
CA ALA A 69 -3.95 5.40 -2.61
C ALA A 69 -4.47 4.09 -1.96
N ALA A 70 -3.58 3.30 -1.37
CA ALA A 70 -3.95 2.06 -0.68
C ALA A 70 -4.82 2.33 0.55
N GLU A 71 -4.48 3.34 1.37
CA GLU A 71 -5.28 3.74 2.54
C GLU A 71 -6.68 4.18 2.16
N TRP A 72 -6.79 4.94 1.08
CA TRP A 72 -8.08 5.38 0.59
C TRP A 72 -8.95 4.20 0.13
N GLY A 73 -8.33 3.24 -0.55
CA GLY A 73 -8.97 1.97 -0.90
C GLY A 73 -9.41 1.18 0.34
N MET A 74 -8.56 1.07 1.38
CA MET A 74 -8.87 0.33 2.61
C MET A 74 -10.09 0.89 3.36
N GLY A 75 -10.34 2.20 3.28
CA GLY A 75 -11.50 2.85 3.91
C GLY A 75 -12.86 2.34 3.41
N SER A 76 -12.91 1.71 2.24
CA SER A 76 -14.17 1.27 1.62
C SER A 76 -14.84 0.09 2.33
N ALA A 77 -14.09 -0.87 2.88
CA ALA A 77 -14.69 -2.02 3.57
C ALA A 77 -15.35 -1.64 4.91
N PRO A 78 -14.71 -0.84 5.80
CA PRO A 78 -15.37 -0.36 7.02
C PRO A 78 -16.66 0.43 6.77
N ILE A 79 -16.73 1.20 5.68
CA ILE A 79 -17.94 1.94 5.30
C ILE A 79 -19.10 0.97 5.05
N VAL A 80 -18.89 -0.09 4.27
CA VAL A 80 -19.93 -1.10 3.97
C VAL A 80 -20.47 -1.73 5.26
N TYR A 81 -19.60 -2.17 6.17
CA TYR A 81 -20.01 -2.79 7.42
C TYR A 81 -20.73 -1.81 8.35
N ARG A 82 -20.27 -0.55 8.42
CA ARG A 82 -20.95 0.53 9.16
C ARG A 82 -22.34 0.80 8.62
N THR A 83 -22.48 0.93 7.30
CA THR A 83 -23.77 1.16 6.63
C THR A 83 -24.74 0.02 6.85
N LEU A 84 -24.25 -1.23 6.87
CA LEU A 84 -25.08 -2.41 7.14
C LEU A 84 -25.40 -2.59 8.63
N GLY A 85 -24.79 -1.84 9.54
CA GLY A 85 -24.91 -2.05 10.99
C GLY A 85 -24.36 -3.40 11.45
N LEU A 86 -23.44 -4.00 10.70
CA LEU A 86 -22.90 -5.33 10.97
C LEU A 86 -21.42 -5.25 11.36
N PRO A 87 -20.95 -6.07 12.32
CA PRO A 87 -19.52 -6.20 12.59
C PRO A 87 -18.84 -7.05 11.52
N LEU A 88 -17.52 -6.85 11.35
CA LEU A 88 -16.69 -7.81 10.64
C LEU A 88 -16.72 -9.16 11.36
N PRO A 89 -16.82 -10.30 10.65
CA PRO A 89 -16.82 -11.62 11.27
C PRO A 89 -15.57 -11.86 12.12
N TYR A 90 -15.72 -12.49 13.28
CA TYR A 90 -14.60 -12.85 14.16
C TYR A 90 -13.69 -13.93 13.53
N SER A 91 -14.30 -14.97 12.93
CA SER A 91 -13.55 -16.07 12.29
C SER A 91 -12.58 -15.55 11.23
N PRO A 92 -11.26 -15.79 11.37
CA PRO A 92 -10.26 -15.31 10.43
C PRO A 92 -10.52 -15.75 8.99
N THR A 93 -10.93 -17.01 8.79
CA THR A 93 -11.22 -17.58 7.47
C THR A 93 -12.41 -16.89 6.81
N VAL A 94 -13.49 -16.69 7.55
CA VAL A 94 -14.70 -16.00 7.02
C VAL A 94 -14.39 -14.54 6.74
N ARG A 95 -13.68 -13.87 7.65
CA ARG A 95 -13.26 -12.47 7.50
C ARG A 95 -12.38 -12.28 6.27
N ALA A 96 -11.38 -13.14 6.08
CA ALA A 96 -10.49 -13.10 4.92
C ALA A 96 -11.28 -13.28 3.61
N ARG A 97 -12.21 -14.25 3.56
CA ARG A 97 -13.08 -14.46 2.39
C ARG A 97 -13.94 -13.23 2.10
N ARG A 98 -14.60 -12.65 3.11
CA ARG A 98 -15.45 -11.45 2.93
C ARG A 98 -14.65 -10.26 2.42
N LEU A 99 -13.53 -9.94 3.04
CA LEU A 99 -12.67 -8.83 2.60
C LEU A 99 -12.14 -9.07 1.18
N SER A 100 -11.67 -10.28 0.87
CA SER A 100 -11.20 -10.61 -0.48
C SER A 100 -12.30 -10.44 -1.53
N THR A 101 -13.52 -10.90 -1.23
CA THR A 101 -14.67 -10.70 -2.12
C THR A 101 -14.98 -9.23 -2.34
N ILE A 102 -15.05 -8.42 -1.27
CA ILE A 102 -15.33 -6.97 -1.36
C ILE A 102 -14.30 -6.30 -2.29
N TYR A 103 -13.01 -6.46 -2.03
CA TYR A 103 -11.98 -5.81 -2.83
C TYR A 103 -11.90 -6.34 -4.27
N ARG A 104 -12.16 -7.63 -4.50
CA ARG A 104 -12.25 -8.19 -5.86
C ARG A 104 -13.44 -7.64 -6.63
N LEU A 105 -14.60 -7.45 -5.99
CA LEU A 105 -15.77 -6.83 -6.62
C LEU A 105 -15.53 -5.36 -6.95
N TYR A 106 -14.85 -4.60 -6.07
CA TYR A 106 -14.41 -3.25 -6.39
C TYR A 106 -13.47 -3.23 -7.60
N ASN A 107 -12.46 -4.11 -7.64
CA ASN A 107 -11.55 -4.22 -8.77
C ASN A 107 -12.27 -4.64 -10.06
N TYR A 108 -13.24 -5.55 -9.97
CA TYR A 108 -14.07 -5.94 -11.10
C TYR A 108 -14.86 -4.74 -11.63
N ARG A 109 -15.58 -4.02 -10.77
CA ARG A 109 -16.29 -2.79 -11.16
C ARG A 109 -15.36 -1.79 -11.84
N VAL A 110 -14.19 -1.50 -11.27
CA VAL A 110 -13.22 -0.56 -11.84
C VAL A 110 -12.76 -0.98 -13.23
N ARG A 111 -12.49 -2.27 -13.44
CA ARG A 111 -12.07 -2.80 -14.75
C ARG A 111 -13.20 -2.76 -15.77
N SER A 112 -14.43 -3.05 -15.35
CA SER A 112 -15.60 -3.08 -16.25
C SER A 112 -16.07 -1.68 -16.64
N THR A 113 -16.05 -0.71 -15.71
CA THR A 113 -16.54 0.66 -16.00
C THR A 113 -15.44 1.61 -16.41
N GLY A 114 -14.17 1.27 -16.13
CA GLY A 114 -13.05 2.19 -16.28
C GLY A 114 -13.05 3.35 -15.27
N ILE A 115 -14.00 3.42 -14.33
CA ILE A 115 -14.11 4.54 -13.38
C ILE A 115 -13.32 4.20 -12.11
N SER A 116 -12.29 4.99 -11.80
CA SER A 116 -11.47 4.84 -10.60
C SER A 116 -11.14 6.20 -9.99
N GLN A 117 -11.66 6.48 -8.79
CA GLN A 117 -11.32 7.69 -8.03
C GLN A 117 -9.85 7.70 -7.60
N ILE A 118 -9.29 6.53 -7.27
CA ILE A 118 -7.87 6.39 -6.97
C ILE A 118 -7.03 6.82 -8.20
N ARG A 119 -7.43 6.40 -9.40
CA ARG A 119 -6.74 6.80 -10.63
C ARG A 119 -6.87 8.31 -10.87
N SER A 120 -8.05 8.89 -10.70
CA SER A 120 -8.24 10.34 -10.95
C SER A 120 -7.44 11.23 -10.00
N VAL A 121 -7.15 10.77 -8.77
CA VAL A 121 -6.39 11.56 -7.79
C VAL A 121 -4.89 11.28 -7.84
N PHE A 122 -4.48 10.02 -7.99
CA PHE A 122 -3.06 9.64 -7.88
C PHE A 122 -2.38 9.36 -9.23
N GLN A 123 -3.13 9.30 -10.33
CA GLN A 123 -2.61 9.14 -11.70
C GLN A 123 -3.31 10.12 -12.67
N PRO A 124 -3.24 11.44 -12.43
CA PRO A 124 -3.80 12.41 -13.35
C PRO A 124 -3.04 12.36 -14.69
N THR A 125 -3.77 12.09 -15.77
CA THR A 125 -3.30 12.31 -17.14
C THR A 125 -3.35 13.81 -17.43
N TYR A 126 -2.20 14.46 -17.40
CA TYR A 126 -2.01 15.80 -17.97
C TYR A 126 -1.63 15.69 -19.44
#